data_AF-A0A2V5RG95-F1
#
_entry.id   AF-A0A2V5RG95-F1
#
_cell.length_a   1.000
_cell.length_b   1.000
_cell.length_c   1.000
_cell.angle_alpha   90.00
_cell.angle_beta   90.00
_cell.angle_gamma   90.00
#
_symmetry.space_group_name_H-M   'P 1'
#
loop_
_entity.id
_entity.type
_entity.pdbx_description
1 polymer ?
#
loop_
_entity_poly.entity_id
_entity_poly.type
_entity_poly.pdbx_seq_one_letter_code
_entity_poly.pdbx_strand_id
1 'polypeptide(L)' 'KCDIIAQGIINAAKTVKLSVPLVVRLEGTNVERGKQLLKDSGVALIAADDLADAAQKAVAAAKRK' A
#
# COMPACT_ATOMS: atom_id res chain seq x y z
N LYS A 1 -5.86 12.32 -6.62
CA LYS A 1 -6.84 11.23 -6.78
C LYS A 1 -6.12 9.91 -6.46
N CYS A 2 -6.68 9.09 -5.58
CA CYS A 2 -6.02 7.91 -5.02
C CYS A 2 -5.86 6.76 -6.03
N ASP A 3 -6.68 6.71 -7.07
CA ASP A 3 -6.57 5.78 -8.20
C ASP A 3 -5.25 5.92 -8.97
N ILE A 4 -4.83 7.14 -9.31
CA ILE A 4 -3.55 7.41 -9.99
C ILE A 4 -2.37 7.02 -9.09
N ILE A 5 -2.44 7.37 -7.81
CA ILE A 5 -1.41 7.03 -6.81
C ILE A 5 -1.28 5.50 -6.68
N ALA A 6 -2.41 4.79 -6.55
CA ALA A 6 -2.45 3.33 -6.47
C ALA A 6 -1.79 2.68 -7.70
N GLN A 7 -2.11 3.15 -8.90
CA GLN A 7 -1.50 2.64 -10.13
C GLN A 7 0.03 2.85 -10.15
N GLY A 8 0.49 4.02 -9.71
CA GLY A 8 1.92 4.31 -9.57
C GLY A 8 2.63 3.36 -8.61
N ILE A 9 2.02 3.10 -7.44
CA ILE A 9 2.55 2.15 -6.45
C ILE A 9 2.63 0.73 -7.03
N ILE A 10 1.59 0.27 -7.72
CA ILE A 10 1.53 -1.07 -8.33
C ILE A 10 2.66 -1.23 -9.36
N ASN A 11 2.81 -0.24 -10.24
CA ASN A 11 3.83 -0.27 -11.29
C ASN A 11 5.24 -0.28 -10.69
N ALA A 12 5.48 0.56 -9.67
CA ALA A 12 6.75 0.61 -8.95
C ALA A 12 7.05 -0.73 -8.25
N ALA A 13 6.09 -1.30 -7.53
CA ALA A 13 6.28 -2.56 -6.81
C ALA A 13 6.61 -3.74 -7.76
N LYS A 14 5.98 -3.80 -8.93
CA LYS A 14 6.26 -4.82 -9.96
C LYS A 14 7.64 -4.66 -10.59
N THR A 15 8.12 -3.42 -10.71
CA THR A 15 9.40 -3.12 -11.36
C THR A 15 10.58 -3.27 -10.39
N VAL A 16 10.41 -2.81 -9.15
CA VAL A 16 11.50 -2.62 -8.18
C VAL A 16 11.81 -3.91 -7.38
N LYS A 17 10.99 -4.97 -7.47
CA LYS A 17 11.15 -6.22 -6.71
C LYS A 17 11.49 -5.95 -5.24
N LEU A 18 10.54 -5.33 -4.54
CA LEU A 18 10.71 -4.93 -3.14
C LEU A 18 11.07 -6.13 -2.26
N SER A 19 12.20 -6.05 -1.55
CA SER A 19 12.67 -7.03 -0.56
C SER A 19 12.20 -6.73 0.86
N VAL A 20 11.44 -5.65 1.04
CA VAL A 20 10.92 -5.17 2.32
C VAL A 20 9.40 -5.01 2.27
N PRO A 21 8.69 -5.15 3.41
CA PRO A 21 7.24 -4.99 3.45
C PRO A 21 6.80 -3.58 3.04
N LEU A 22 5.72 -3.49 2.26
CA LEU A 22 5.11 -2.24 1.84
C LEU A 22 3.80 -2.00 2.61
N VAL A 23 3.73 -0.90 3.37
CA VAL A 23 2.50 -0.45 4.04
C VAL A 23 1.95 0.76 3.31
N VAL A 24 0.67 0.74 2.95
CA VAL A 24 0.02 1.80 2.16
C VAL A 24 -1.23 2.30 2.88
N ARG A 25 -1.25 3.59 3.19
CA ARG A 25 -2.42 4.33 3.66
C ARG A 25 -2.85 5.32 2.59
N LEU A 26 -4.09 5.21 2.12
CA LEU A 26 -4.67 6.10 1.12
C LEU A 26 -5.80 6.93 1.73
N GLU A 27 -5.74 8.25 1.52
CA GLU A 27 -6.83 9.17 1.82
C GLU A 27 -7.03 10.18 0.70
N GLY A 28 -8.27 10.64 0.51
CA GLY A 28 -8.65 11.64 -0.48
C GLY A 28 -9.68 11.13 -1.49
N THR A 29 -9.68 11.73 -2.68
CA THR A 29 -10.67 11.45 -3.73
C THR A 29 -10.41 10.11 -4.42
N ASN A 30 -11.47 9.35 -4.70
CA ASN A 30 -11.42 7.99 -5.27
C ASN A 30 -10.68 6.96 -4.41
N VAL A 31 -10.72 7.10 -3.08
CA VAL A 31 -10.04 6.17 -2.16
C VAL A 31 -10.51 4.73 -2.33
N GLU A 32 -11.82 4.49 -2.45
CA GLU A 32 -12.38 3.14 -2.64
C GLU A 32 -11.85 2.48 -3.91
N ARG A 33 -11.81 3.23 -5.02
CA ARG A 33 -11.23 2.76 -6.28
C ARG A 33 -9.73 2.48 -6.15
N GLY A 34 -8.98 3.35 -5.46
CA GLY A 34 -7.56 3.13 -5.18
C GLY A 34 -7.32 1.86 -4.36
N LYS A 35 -8.13 1.63 -3.32
CA LYS A 35 -8.08 0.40 -2.49
C LYS A 35 -8.42 -0.85 -3.31
N GLN A 36 -9.42 -0.79 -4.19
CA GLN A 36 -9.75 -1.90 -5.11
C GLN A 36 -8.59 -2.21 -6.06
N LEU A 37 -8.03 -1.20 -6.74
CA LEU A 37 -6.88 -1.38 -7.63
C LEU A 37 -5.70 -2.06 -6.92
N LEU A 38 -5.41 -1.67 -5.67
CA LEU A 38 -4.35 -2.27 -4.87
C LEU A 38 -4.65 -3.75 -4.53
N LYS A 39 -5.89 -4.08 -4.17
CA LYS A 39 -6.31 -5.47 -3.89
C LYS A 39 -6.21 -6.36 -5.13
N ASP A 40 -6.66 -5.87 -6.28
CA ASP A 40 -6.69 -6.63 -7.53
C ASP A 40 -5.29 -6.76 -8.18
N SER A 41 -4.33 -5.96 -7.73
CA SER A 41 -2.99 -5.87 -8.34
C SER A 41 -2.12 -7.12 -8.16
N GLY A 42 -2.45 -7.97 -7.18
CA GLY A 42 -1.64 -9.10 -6.75
C GLY A 42 -0.30 -8.73 -6.10
N VAL A 43 -0.07 -7.44 -5.80
CA VAL A 43 1.14 -6.96 -5.14
C VAL A 43 1.02 -7.22 -3.63
N ALA A 44 2.07 -7.80 -3.05
CA ALA A 44 2.16 -7.98 -1.60
C ALA A 44 2.30 -6.62 -0.90
N LEU A 45 1.21 -6.13 -0.31
CA LEU A 45 1.17 -4.89 0.46
C LEU A 45 0.22 -5.03 1.64
N ILE A 46 0.41 -4.15 2.61
CA ILE A 46 -0.41 -4.05 3.82
C ILE A 46 -1.18 -2.74 3.74
N ALA A 47 -2.50 -2.82 3.61
CA ALA A 47 -3.35 -1.63 3.63
C ALA A 47 -3.53 -1.13 5.08
N ALA A 48 -3.46 0.18 5.25
CA ALA A 48 -3.72 0.86 6.52
C ALA A 48 -4.83 1.89 6.37
N ASP A 49 -5.63 2.04 7.42
CA ASP A 49 -6.83 2.87 7.41
C ASP A 49 -6.55 4.31 7.85
N ASP A 50 -5.66 4.48 8.82
CA ASP A 50 -5.18 5.79 9.27
C ASP A 50 -3.66 5.80 9.51
N LEU A 51 -3.13 6.95 9.92
CA LEU A 51 -1.70 7.12 10.12
C LEU A 51 -1.16 6.33 11.31
N ALA A 52 -1.94 6.18 12.39
CA ALA A 52 -1.54 5.43 13.57
C ALA A 52 -1.51 3.92 13.28
N ASP A 53 -2.53 3.41 12.60
CA ASP A 53 -2.60 2.04 12.09
C ASP A 53 -1.45 1.76 11.12
N ALA A 54 -1.16 2.68 10.19
CA ALA A 54 -0.02 2.55 9.28
C ALA A 54 1.31 2.44 10.03
N ALA A 55 1.53 3.27 11.05
CA ALA A 55 2.74 3.23 11.86
C ALA A 55 2.86 1.91 12.63
N GLN A 56 1.78 1.45 13.27
CA GLN A 56 1.78 0.16 14.00
C GLN A 56 2.06 -1.02 13.07
N LYS A 57 1.41 -1.07 11.90
CA LYS A 57 1.63 -2.11 10.88
C LYS A 57 3.04 -2.07 10.34
N ALA A 58 3.62 -0.90 10.09
CA ALA A 58 4.99 -0.75 9.62
C ALA A 58 6.00 -1.28 10.64
N VAL A 59 5.84 -0.91 11.93
CA VAL A 59 6.70 -1.41 13.02
C VAL A 59 6.56 -2.93 13.17
N ALA A 60 5.35 -3.47 13.12
CA ALA A 60 5.11 -4.91 13.20
C ALA A 60 5.73 -5.67 12.03
N ALA A 61 5.62 -5.12 10.81
CA ALA A 61 6.20 -5.71 9.61
C ALA A 61 7.73 -5.69 9.63
N ALA A 62 8.33 -4.63 10.16
CA ALA A 62 9.79 -4.51 10.28
C ALA A 62 10.40 -5.51 11.29
N LYS A 63 9.63 -5.93 12.30
CA LYS A 63 10.07 -6.90 13.32
C LYS A 63 10.06 -8.35 12.83
N ARG A 64 9.40 -8.67 11.72
CA ARG A 64 9.35 -10.03 11.14
C ARG A 64 10.59 -10.32 10.28
N LYS A 65 11.78 -10.12 10.85
CA LYS A 65 13.07 -10.56 10.28
C LYS A 65 13.62 -11.72 11.07
#